data_AF-A0A7W0NTA1-F1
#
_entry.id   AF-A0A7W0NTA1-F1
#
_cell.length_a   1.000
_cell.length_b   1.000
_cell.length_c   1.000
_cell.angle_alpha   90.00
_cell.angle_beta   90.00
_cell.angle_gamma   90.00
#
_symmetry.space_group_name_H-M   'P 1'
#
loop_
_entity.id
_entity.type
_entity.pdbx_description
1 polymer ?
#
loop_
_entity_poly.entity_id
_entity_poly.type
_entity_poly.pdbx_seq_one_letter_code
_entity_poly.pdbx_strand_id
1 'polypeptide(L)'
;MRHFGSFFWVLGFVVLAGLGVSAQETEERVVDEVVAQVNEGVITLSKVKREAKGMVDAAVQEGRKREDMEKIVEEKRGEMIANLIHEELLVQRAKELGMDSEIEANVNKRFLDIMKEHNMKTLDSLYQEMEKTGV
;
A
#
# COMPACT_ATOMS: atom_id res chain seq x y z
N MET A 1 25.17 43.88 50.97
CA MET A 1 25.47 42.52 50.45
C MET A 1 24.35 41.54 50.82
N ARG A 2 23.17 41.62 50.20
CA ARG A 2 22.00 40.74 50.54
C ARG A 2 21.27 40.10 49.35
N HIS A 3 21.73 40.33 48.11
CA HIS A 3 21.07 39.82 46.89
C HIS A 3 21.86 38.74 46.14
N PHE A 4 23.11 38.46 46.54
CA PHE A 4 23.97 37.51 45.83
C PHE A 4 23.55 36.04 46.03
N GLY A 5 22.99 35.70 47.20
CA GLY A 5 22.48 34.35 47.48
C GLY A 5 21.18 33.99 46.76
N SER A 6 20.36 35.00 46.42
CA SER A 6 19.07 34.78 45.74
C SER A 6 19.25 34.51 44.24
N PHE A 7 20.30 35.06 43.63
CA PHE A 7 20.62 34.85 42.22
C PHE A 7 21.09 33.40 41.95
N PHE A 8 21.81 32.82 42.91
CA PHE A 8 22.27 31.43 42.83
C PHE A 8 21.12 30.41 42.93
N TRP A 9 20.07 30.75 43.70
CA TRP A 9 18.88 29.90 43.84
C TRP A 9 17.98 29.91 42.60
N VAL A 10 17.85 31.05 41.92
CA VAL A 10 17.08 31.17 40.67
C VAL A 10 17.80 30.47 39.51
N LEU A 11 19.13 30.57 39.44
CA LEU A 11 19.93 29.88 38.43
C LEU A 11 19.87 28.35 38.59
N GLY A 12 19.87 27.86 39.83
CA GLY A 12 19.69 26.42 40.12
C GLY A 12 18.32 25.87 39.71
N PHE A 13 17.26 26.69 39.79
CA PHE A 13 15.90 26.26 39.43
C PHE A 13 15.69 26.16 37.91
N VAL A 14 16.36 27.02 37.13
CA VAL A 14 16.30 26.97 35.65
C VAL A 14 17.06 25.76 35.09
N VAL A 15 18.16 25.35 35.73
CA VAL A 15 18.93 24.16 35.32
C VAL A 15 18.17 22.86 35.64
N LEU A 16 17.39 22.83 36.73
CA LEU A 16 16.61 21.64 37.10
C LEU A 16 15.38 21.41 36.20
N ALA A 17 14.84 22.45 35.58
CA ALA A 17 13.70 22.35 34.66
C ALA A 17 14.07 21.81 33.26
N GLY A 18 15.35 21.82 32.89
CA GLY A 18 15.83 21.35 31.58
C GLY A 18 16.05 19.84 31.45
N LEU A 19 16.02 19.09 32.55
CA LEU A 19 16.34 17.66 32.55
C LEU A 19 15.14 16.72 32.32
N GLY A 20 13.93 17.27 32.13
CA GLY A 20 12.69 16.50 32.03
C GLY A 20 12.10 16.33 30.62
N VAL A 21 12.72 16.93 29.59
CA VAL A 21 12.25 16.74 28.21
C VAL A 21 12.88 15.46 27.67
N SER A 22 12.35 14.33 28.12
CA SER A 22 12.48 13.07 27.38
C SER A 22 11.78 13.30 26.05
N ALA A 23 12.55 13.49 24.98
CA ALA A 23 12.04 13.39 23.63
C ALA A 23 11.33 12.03 23.54
N GLN A 24 10.01 12.06 23.45
CA GLN A 24 9.21 10.88 23.24
C GLN A 24 9.53 10.42 21.81
N GLU A 25 10.55 9.57 21.68
CA GLU A 25 10.83 8.82 20.45
C GLU A 25 9.52 8.09 20.14
N THR A 26 8.79 8.63 19.18
CA THR A 26 7.57 8.00 18.71
C THR A 26 8.07 6.75 18.01
N GLU A 27 7.83 5.59 18.61
CA GLU A 27 8.22 4.29 18.07
C GLU A 27 7.83 4.26 16.58
N GLU A 28 8.84 4.19 15.70
CA GLU A 28 8.66 4.29 14.26
C GLU A 28 7.86 3.07 13.79
N ARG A 29 6.54 3.24 13.68
CA ARG A 29 5.64 2.18 13.24
C ARG A 29 5.75 2.04 11.72
N VAL A 30 6.52 1.04 11.28
CA VAL A 30 6.55 0.64 9.87
C VAL A 30 5.15 0.17 9.47
N VAL A 31 4.43 1.00 8.71
CA VAL A 31 3.05 0.72 8.27
C VAL A 31 3.03 -0.35 7.17
N ASP A 32 4.01 -0.31 6.27
CA ASP A 32 4.24 -1.32 5.24
C ASP A 32 5.70 -1.27 4.79
N GLU A 33 6.30 -2.43 4.54
CA GLU A 33 7.71 -2.54 4.16
C GLU A 33 7.86 -2.38 2.63
N VAL A 34 8.90 -1.66 2.20
CA VAL A 34 9.23 -1.51 0.77
C VAL A 34 10.04 -2.71 0.30
N VAL A 35 9.53 -3.43 -0.69
CA VAL A 35 10.19 -4.60 -1.30
C VAL A 35 11.03 -4.19 -2.51
N ALA A 36 10.56 -3.22 -3.30
CA ALA A 36 11.30 -2.68 -4.44
C ALA A 36 10.90 -1.23 -4.74
N GLN A 37 11.83 -0.44 -5.28
CA GLN A 37 11.59 0.91 -5.80
C GLN A 37 11.65 0.88 -7.34
N VAL A 38 10.65 1.47 -7.99
CA VAL A 38 10.49 1.49 -9.45
C VAL A 38 10.29 2.92 -9.92
N ASN A 39 11.37 3.57 -10.34
CA ASN A 39 11.42 5.02 -10.61
C ASN A 39 10.88 5.81 -9.39
N GLU A 40 9.73 6.47 -9.56
CA GLU A 40 9.07 7.25 -8.51
C GLU A 40 8.07 6.42 -7.67
N GLY A 41 7.77 5.18 -8.08
CA GLY A 41 6.85 4.27 -7.40
C GLY A 41 7.54 3.29 -6.46
N VAL A 42 6.77 2.70 -5.54
CA VAL A 42 7.25 1.65 -4.61
C VAL A 42 6.33 0.44 -4.63
N ILE A 43 6.93 -0.75 -4.64
CA ILE A 43 6.24 -2.02 -4.45
C ILE A 43 6.37 -2.42 -2.99
N THR A 44 5.24 -2.49 -2.29
CA THR A 44 5.21 -2.78 -0.85
C THR A 44 4.94 -4.26 -0.56
N LEU A 45 5.23 -4.68 0.67
CA LEU A 45 5.03 -6.04 1.13
C LEU A 45 3.54 -6.43 1.11
N SER A 46 2.63 -5.52 1.44
CA SER A 46 1.20 -5.78 1.34
C SER A 46 0.75 -6.04 -0.11
N LYS A 47 1.31 -5.33 -1.09
CA LYS A 47 1.04 -5.55 -2.53
C LYS A 47 1.49 -6.94 -2.96
N VAL A 48 2.72 -7.33 -2.58
CA VAL A 48 3.27 -8.66 -2.89
C VAL A 48 2.45 -9.78 -2.25
N LYS A 49 2.05 -9.63 -0.97
CA LYS A 49 1.23 -10.62 -0.27
C LYS A 49 -0.17 -10.74 -0.87
N ARG A 50 -0.78 -9.63 -1.28
CA ARG A 50 -2.09 -9.62 -1.94
C ARG A 50 -2.04 -10.36 -3.27
N GLU A 51 -0.99 -10.12 -4.07
CA GLU A 51 -0.78 -10.81 -5.34
C GLU A 51 -0.58 -12.32 -5.14
N ALA A 52 0.30 -12.70 -4.22
CA ALA A 52 0.53 -14.10 -3.87
C ALA A 52 -0.76 -14.81 -3.43
N LYS A 53 -1.57 -14.15 -2.58
CA LYS A 53 -2.87 -14.67 -2.17
C LYS A 53 -3.82 -14.83 -3.36
N GLY A 54 -3.89 -13.84 -4.25
CA GLY A 54 -4.72 -13.91 -5.46
C GLY A 54 -4.35 -15.10 -6.36
N MET A 55 -3.06 -15.32 -6.58
CA MET A 55 -2.57 -16.47 -7.35
C MET A 55 -2.95 -17.81 -6.70
N VAL A 56 -2.81 -17.93 -5.38
CA VAL A 56 -3.20 -19.13 -4.63
C VAL A 56 -4.71 -19.34 -4.67
N ASP A 57 -5.50 -18.31 -4.44
CA ASP A 57 -6.96 -18.38 -4.42
C ASP A 57 -7.51 -18.77 -5.80
N ALA A 58 -6.97 -18.19 -6.89
CA ALA A 58 -7.32 -18.59 -8.26
C ALA A 58 -6.97 -20.06 -8.52
N ALA A 59 -5.78 -20.51 -8.15
CA ALA A 59 -5.36 -21.90 -8.34
C ALA A 59 -6.18 -22.90 -7.51
N VAL A 60 -6.63 -22.52 -6.31
CA VAL A 60 -7.53 -23.32 -5.47
C VAL A 60 -8.92 -23.43 -6.10
N GLN A 61 -9.43 -22.33 -6.68
CA GLN A 61 -10.69 -22.37 -7.45
C GLN A 61 -10.60 -23.29 -8.67
N GLU A 62 -9.42 -23.42 -9.28
CA GLU A 62 -9.13 -24.40 -10.34
C GLU A 62 -8.96 -25.86 -9.85
N GLY A 63 -9.09 -26.10 -8.53
CA GLY A 63 -9.03 -27.43 -7.93
C GLY A 63 -7.64 -27.89 -7.48
N ARG A 64 -6.65 -27.00 -7.43
CA ARG A 64 -5.32 -27.32 -6.88
C ARG A 64 -5.31 -27.26 -5.36
N LYS A 65 -4.39 -28.01 -4.74
CA LYS A 65 -4.18 -27.93 -3.29
C LYS A 65 -3.49 -26.61 -2.92
N ARG A 66 -4.03 -25.93 -1.91
CA ARG A 66 -3.52 -24.64 -1.42
C ARG A 66 -2.04 -24.73 -1.00
N GLU A 67 -1.68 -25.73 -0.22
CA GLU A 67 -0.31 -25.89 0.31
C GLU A 67 0.75 -26.06 -0.79
N ASP A 68 0.40 -26.77 -1.87
CA ASP A 68 1.30 -26.96 -3.00
C ASP A 68 1.48 -25.64 -3.77
N MET A 69 0.40 -24.86 -3.92
CA MET A 69 0.46 -23.56 -4.59
C MET A 69 1.18 -22.50 -3.78
N GLU A 70 1.01 -22.46 -2.46
CA GLU A 70 1.75 -21.54 -1.58
C GLU A 70 3.27 -21.76 -1.70
N LYS A 71 3.72 -23.03 -1.76
CA LYS A 71 5.13 -23.35 -1.99
C LYS A 71 5.61 -22.88 -3.36
N ILE A 72 4.84 -23.15 -4.42
CA ILE A 72 5.20 -22.74 -5.78
C ILE A 72 5.30 -21.21 -5.88
N VAL A 73 4.36 -20.48 -5.28
CA VAL A 73 4.36 -19.02 -5.28
C VAL A 73 5.54 -18.46 -4.49
N GLU A 74 5.90 -19.08 -3.35
CA GLU A 74 7.08 -18.65 -2.59
C GLU A 74 8.38 -18.96 -3.34
N GLU A 75 8.49 -20.13 -3.98
CA GLU A 75 9.63 -20.48 -4.84
C GLU A 75 9.79 -19.51 -6.01
N LYS A 76 8.67 -19.05 -6.59
CA LYS A 76 8.62 -18.10 -7.71
C LYS A 76 8.44 -16.65 -7.28
N ARG A 77 8.63 -16.34 -6.00
CA ARG A 77 8.39 -15.00 -5.46
C ARG A 77 9.22 -13.93 -6.16
N GLY A 78 10.46 -14.25 -6.55
CA GLY A 78 11.32 -13.35 -7.32
C GLY A 78 10.74 -13.01 -8.71
N GLU A 79 10.25 -14.02 -9.43
CA GLU A 79 9.59 -13.84 -10.74
C GLU A 79 8.31 -13.01 -10.59
N MET A 80 7.51 -13.28 -9.56
CA MET A 80 6.30 -12.51 -9.27
C MET A 80 6.62 -11.04 -8.99
N ILE A 81 7.64 -10.74 -8.17
CA ILE A 81 8.06 -9.35 -7.91
C ILE A 81 8.55 -8.69 -9.20
N ALA A 82 9.30 -9.41 -10.05
CA ALA A 82 9.74 -8.88 -11.34
C ALA A 82 8.55 -8.54 -12.25
N ASN A 83 7.51 -9.37 -12.27
CA ASN A 83 6.28 -9.08 -13.00
C ASN A 83 5.57 -7.82 -12.47
N LEU A 84 5.46 -7.67 -11.15
CA LEU A 84 4.89 -6.46 -10.52
C LEU A 84 5.69 -5.19 -10.88
N ILE A 85 7.01 -5.29 -11.00
CA ILE A 85 7.86 -4.18 -11.45
C ILE A 85 7.58 -3.87 -12.92
N HIS A 86 7.48 -4.87 -13.78
CA HIS A 86 7.17 -4.68 -15.19
C HIS A 86 5.80 -4.02 -15.40
N GLU A 87 4.77 -4.45 -14.67
CA GLU A 87 3.44 -3.84 -14.70
C GLU A 87 3.50 -2.36 -14.29
N GLU A 88 4.23 -2.04 -13.22
CA GLU A 88 4.39 -0.65 -12.77
C GLU A 88 5.11 0.21 -13.83
N LEU A 89 6.16 -0.32 -14.46
CA LEU A 89 6.85 0.35 -15.56
C LEU A 89 5.95 0.56 -16.78
N LEU A 90 5.09 -0.40 -17.11
CA LEU A 90 4.13 -0.27 -18.21
C LEU A 90 3.10 0.83 -17.92
N VAL A 91 2.59 0.91 -16.69
CA VAL A 91 1.67 1.97 -16.27
C VAL A 91 2.35 3.35 -16.34
N GLN A 92 3.58 3.47 -15.84
CA GLN A 92 4.35 4.71 -15.95
C GLN A 92 4.59 5.09 -17.41
N ARG A 93 4.92 4.12 -18.27
CA ARG A 93 5.12 4.37 -19.69
C ARG A 93 3.84 4.84 -20.39
N ALA A 94 2.68 4.28 -20.05
CA ALA A 94 1.40 4.72 -20.59
C ALA A 94 1.09 6.19 -20.22
N LYS A 95 1.37 6.57 -18.97
CA LYS A 95 1.26 7.96 -18.49
C LYS A 95 2.18 8.91 -19.25
N GLU A 96 3.46 8.53 -19.44
CA GLU A 96 4.41 9.32 -20.22
C GLU A 96 3.96 9.54 -21.68
N LEU A 97 3.27 8.55 -22.25
CA LEU A 97 2.71 8.64 -23.61
C LEU A 97 1.38 9.43 -23.67
N GLY A 98 0.87 9.92 -22.54
CA GLY A 98 -0.38 10.67 -22.46
C GLY A 98 -1.62 9.83 -22.74
N MET A 99 -1.56 8.51 -22.49
CA MET A 99 -2.67 7.59 -22.75
C MET A 99 -3.75 7.62 -21.66
N ASP A 100 -3.56 8.38 -20.58
CA ASP A 100 -4.43 8.39 -19.40
C ASP A 100 -5.90 8.63 -19.74
N SER A 101 -6.20 9.64 -20.57
CA SER A 101 -7.59 9.96 -20.93
C SER A 101 -8.27 8.86 -21.74
N GLU A 102 -7.52 8.17 -22.61
CA GLU A 102 -8.07 7.07 -23.41
C GLU A 102 -8.32 5.83 -22.54
N ILE A 103 -7.38 5.54 -21.63
CA ILE A 103 -7.51 4.44 -20.66
C ILE A 103 -8.71 4.69 -19.75
N GLU A 104 -8.88 5.89 -19.20
CA GLU A 104 -10.04 6.25 -18.38
C GLU A 104 -11.36 6.11 -19.14
N ALA A 105 -11.42 6.58 -20.39
CA ALA A 105 -12.61 6.43 -21.23
C ALA A 105 -12.95 4.96 -21.48
N ASN A 106 -11.93 4.12 -21.73
CA ASN A 106 -12.09 2.68 -21.92
C ASN A 106 -12.55 1.96 -20.65
N VAL A 107 -12.02 2.33 -19.48
CA VAL A 107 -12.45 1.79 -18.17
C VAL A 107 -13.91 2.16 -17.90
N ASN A 108 -14.30 3.42 -18.12
CA ASN A 108 -15.69 3.86 -17.97
C ASN A 108 -16.64 3.10 -18.90
N LYS A 109 -16.24 2.90 -20.15
CA LYS A 109 -17.00 2.09 -21.10
C LYS A 109 -17.14 0.65 -20.61
N ARG A 110 -16.06 0.04 -20.10
CA ARG A 110 -16.09 -1.31 -19.54
C ARG A 110 -17.05 -1.42 -18.36
N PHE A 111 -17.10 -0.45 -17.45
CA PHE A 111 -18.09 -0.43 -16.37
C PHE A 111 -19.52 -0.40 -16.91
N LEU A 112 -19.79 0.44 -17.91
CA LEU A 112 -21.12 0.48 -18.54
C LEU A 112 -21.50 -0.84 -19.22
N ASP A 113 -20.53 -1.53 -19.84
CA ASP A 113 -20.76 -2.81 -20.48
C ASP A 113 -21.05 -3.91 -19.44
N ILE A 114 -20.30 -3.97 -18.33
CA ILE A 114 -20.58 -4.88 -17.20
C ILE A 114 -21.97 -4.58 -16.60
N MET A 115 -22.32 -3.30 -16.43
CA MET A 115 -23.65 -2.92 -15.94
C MET A 115 -24.76 -3.43 -16.85
N LYS A 116 -24.58 -3.38 -18.17
CA LYS A 116 -25.56 -3.93 -19.13
C LYS A 116 -25.63 -5.45 -19.05
N GLU A 117 -24.48 -6.14 -19.02
CA GLU A 117 -24.40 -7.60 -18.94
C GLU A 117 -25.13 -8.15 -17.70
N HIS A 118 -25.02 -7.47 -16.57
CA HIS A 118 -25.63 -7.86 -15.30
C HIS A 118 -26.96 -7.15 -15.00
N ASN A 119 -27.53 -6.41 -15.97
CA ASN A 119 -28.79 -5.65 -15.84
C ASN A 119 -28.82 -4.66 -14.65
N MET A 120 -27.67 -4.10 -14.31
CA MET A 120 -27.51 -3.12 -13.25
C MET A 120 -27.83 -1.71 -13.77
N LYS A 121 -28.62 -0.98 -12.99
CA LYS A 121 -29.12 0.36 -13.38
C LYS A 121 -28.27 1.50 -12.84
N THR A 122 -27.48 1.25 -11.81
CA THR A 122 -26.67 2.28 -11.14
C THR A 122 -25.26 1.79 -10.88
N LEU A 123 -24.32 2.72 -10.88
CA LEU A 123 -22.92 2.46 -10.53
C LEU A 123 -22.80 1.94 -9.09
N ASP A 124 -23.64 2.44 -8.18
CA ASP A 124 -23.69 1.96 -6.79
C ASP A 124 -24.05 0.47 -6.69
N SER A 125 -24.97 -0.01 -7.53
CA SER A 125 -25.33 -1.43 -7.55
C SER A 125 -24.19 -2.32 -8.04
N LEU A 126 -23.38 -1.80 -8.97
CA LEU A 126 -22.15 -2.46 -9.40
C LEU A 126 -21.13 -2.53 -8.27
N TYR A 127 -20.89 -1.42 -7.55
CA TYR A 127 -19.93 -1.40 -6.44
C TYR A 127 -20.33 -2.37 -5.32
N GLN A 128 -21.62 -2.44 -4.97
CA GLN A 128 -22.11 -3.40 -3.98
C GLN A 128 -21.87 -4.85 -4.40
N GLU A 129 -21.98 -5.16 -5.69
CA GLU A 129 -21.75 -6.51 -6.20
C GLU A 129 -20.26 -6.86 -6.28
N MET A 130 -19.41 -5.88 -6.61
CA MET A 130 -17.95 -6.01 -6.55
C MET A 130 -17.47 -6.28 -5.12
N GLU A 131 -17.99 -5.52 -4.15
CA GLU A 131 -17.65 -5.68 -2.73
C GLU A 131 -18.01 -7.08 -2.21
N LYS A 132 -19.18 -7.63 -2.59
CA LYS A 132 -19.57 -9.01 -2.25
C LYS A 132 -18.62 -10.05 -2.82
N THR A 133 -18.02 -9.76 -3.97
CA THR A 133 -17.08 -10.66 -4.66
C THR A 133 -15.64 -10.50 -4.13
N GLY A 134 -15.42 -9.56 -3.20
CA GLY A 134 -14.11 -9.31 -2.59
C GLY A 134 -13.15 -8.52 -3.47
N VAL A 135 -13.70 -7.74 -4.42
CA VAL A 135 -12.97 -6.77 -5.26
C VAL A 135 -13.15 -5.37 -4.70
#